data_AF-A0AAU9H889-F1
#
_entry.id   AF-A0AAU9H889-F1
#
_cell.length_a   1.000
_cell.length_b   1.000
_cell.length_c   1.000
_cell.angle_alpha   90.00
_cell.angle_beta   90.00
_cell.angle_gamma   90.00
#
_symmetry.space_group_name_H-M   'P 1'
#
loop_
_entity.id
_entity.type
_entity.pdbx_description
1 polymer ?
#
loop_
_entity_poly.entity_id
_entity_poly.type
_entity_poly.pdbx_seq_one_letter_code
_entity_poly.pdbx_strand_id
1 'polypeptide(L)'
;MIYHGGLLRFFHGFRVKETLQAKYHFPVAALNDGKAAALAELATGHLKGVTNGAALVLGSGLGGGIIINGKLFQGGRRVDLSPSSSNGKT
;
A
#
# COMPACT_ATOMS: atom_id res chain seq x y z
N MET A 1 0.00 -10.47 -3.21
CA MET A 1 1.00 -11.32 -2.55
C MET A 1 2.04 -10.45 -1.86
N ILE A 2 2.38 -10.76 -0.60
CA ILE A 2 3.43 -10.04 0.13
C ILE A 2 4.79 -10.63 -0.24
N TYR A 3 5.69 -9.79 -0.73
CA TYR A 3 7.09 -10.11 -0.97
C TYR A 3 7.91 -9.40 0.11
N HIS A 4 8.53 -10.18 1.00
CA HIS A 4 9.21 -9.74 2.22
C HIS A 4 8.25 -9.27 3.34
N GLY A 5 7.98 -10.16 4.31
CA GLY A 5 7.12 -9.87 5.47
C GLY A 5 7.82 -9.15 6.63
N GLY A 6 9.03 -8.63 6.40
CA GLY A 6 9.88 -8.08 7.46
C GLY A 6 10.16 -9.13 8.55
N LEU A 7 9.82 -8.78 9.79
CA LEU A 7 9.97 -9.64 10.97
C LEU A 7 9.08 -10.89 10.90
N LEU A 8 7.90 -10.79 10.29
CA LEU A 8 6.93 -11.87 10.23
C LEU A 8 7.15 -12.69 8.97
N ARG A 9 8.12 -13.61 9.02
CA ARG A 9 8.56 -14.39 7.85
C ARG A 9 7.46 -15.21 7.19
N PHE A 10 6.44 -15.65 7.95
CA PHE A 10 5.31 -16.41 7.42
C PHE A 10 4.43 -15.60 6.44
N PHE A 11 4.53 -14.27 6.41
CA PHE A 11 3.84 -13.47 5.41
C PHE A 11 4.48 -13.55 4.03
N HIS A 12 5.71 -14.06 3.90
CA HIS A 12 6.31 -14.24 2.59
C HIS A 12 5.47 -15.19 1.73
N GLY A 13 5.02 -14.69 0.58
CA GLY A 13 4.15 -15.45 -0.32
C GLY A 13 2.67 -15.49 0.10
N PHE A 14 2.31 -14.88 1.22
CA PHE A 14 0.91 -14.83 1.64
C PHE A 14 0.10 -13.86 0.77
N ARG A 15 -1.05 -14.34 0.30
CA ARG A 15 -1.99 -13.59 -0.56
C ARG A 15 -3.05 -12.89 0.28
N VAL A 16 -2.62 -11.96 1.14
CA VAL A 16 -3.48 -11.31 2.14
C VAL A 16 -4.73 -10.66 1.54
N LYS A 17 -4.59 -9.99 0.38
CA LYS A 17 -5.71 -9.33 -0.30
C LYS A 17 -6.76 -10.36 -0.67
N GLU A 18 -6.36 -11.41 -1.37
CA GLU A 18 -7.26 -12.45 -1.87
C GLU A 18 -7.91 -13.24 -0.73
N THR A 19 -7.14 -13.60 0.31
CA THR A 19 -7.67 -14.32 1.48
C THR A 19 -8.73 -13.51 2.21
N LEU A 20 -8.49 -12.21 2.43
CA LEU A 20 -9.45 -11.36 3.13
C LEU A 20 -10.66 -11.01 2.25
N GLN A 21 -10.47 -10.76 0.96
CA GLN A 21 -11.59 -10.52 0.04
C GLN A 21 -12.52 -11.74 -0.04
N ALA A 22 -11.98 -12.95 -0.14
CA ALA A 22 -12.78 -14.17 -0.19
C ALA A 22 -13.57 -14.42 1.11
N LYS A 23 -13.01 -14.04 2.26
CA LYS A 23 -13.65 -14.25 3.56
C LYS A 23 -14.74 -13.21 3.85
N TYR A 24 -14.46 -11.94 3.56
CA TYR A 24 -15.30 -10.83 4.01
C TYR A 24 -16.10 -10.16 2.89
N HIS A 25 -15.80 -10.45 1.62
CA HIS A 25 -16.51 -9.89 0.45
C HIS A 25 -16.47 -8.36 0.35
N PHE A 26 -15.47 -7.73 0.97
CA PHE A 26 -15.22 -6.29 0.88
C PHE A 26 -13.98 -5.98 0.03
N PRO A 27 -13.88 -4.75 -0.54
CA PRO A 27 -12.63 -4.28 -1.14
C PRO A 27 -11.49 -4.28 -0.10
N VAL A 28 -10.37 -4.90 -0.44
CA VAL A 28 -9.18 -4.96 0.43
C VAL A 28 -7.98 -4.38 -0.32
N ALA A 29 -7.23 -3.52 0.36
CA ALA A 29 -5.93 -3.02 -0.06
C ALA A 29 -4.88 -3.37 0.99
N ALA A 30 -3.64 -3.60 0.54
CA ALA A 30 -2.50 -3.83 1.41
C ALA A 30 -1.36 -2.91 0.98
N LEU A 31 -0.72 -2.27 1.95
CA LEU A 31 0.32 -1.27 1.74
C LEU A 31 1.41 -1.47 2.80
N ASN A 32 2.67 -1.15 2.48
CA ASN A 32 3.69 -1.12 3.54
C ASN A 32 3.48 0.10 4.44
N ASP A 33 3.94 -0.02 5.68
CA ASP A 33 3.95 1.02 6.70
C ASP A 33 4.46 2.39 6.23
N GLY A 34 5.62 2.43 5.56
CA GLY A 34 6.21 3.66 5.05
C GLY A 34 5.36 4.36 3.98
N LYS A 35 4.79 3.60 3.04
CA LYS A 35 3.84 4.14 2.06
C LYS A 35 2.53 4.56 2.72
N ALA A 36 2.07 3.84 3.75
CA ALA A 36 0.88 4.22 4.51
C ALA A 36 1.08 5.55 5.26
N ALA A 37 2.25 5.74 5.87
CA ALA A 37 2.63 7.01 6.48
C ALA A 37 2.66 8.15 5.45
N ALA A 38 3.29 7.95 4.29
CA ALA A 38 3.30 8.94 3.21
C ALA A 38 1.88 9.29 2.71
N LEU A 39 0.99 8.30 2.63
CA LEU A 39 -0.40 8.51 2.24
C LEU A 39 -1.18 9.32 3.28
N ALA A 40 -0.94 9.05 4.57
CA ALA A 40 -1.55 9.83 5.66
C ALA A 40 -1.07 11.29 5.64
N GLU A 41 0.23 11.52 5.44
CA GLU A 41 0.80 12.87 5.29
C GLU A 41 0.21 13.61 4.09
N LEU A 42 -0.02 12.91 2.97
CA LEU A 42 -0.65 13.50 1.78
C LEU A 42 -2.13 13.84 2.01
N ALA A 43 -2.87 13.01 2.75
CA ALA A 43 -4.29 13.19 2.96
C ALA A 43 -4.61 14.32 3.94
N THR A 44 -3.92 14.34 5.09
CA THR A 44 -4.25 15.24 6.20
C THR A 44 -3.05 15.88 6.87
N GLY A 45 -1.83 15.49 6.49
CA GLY A 45 -0.59 15.99 7.11
C GLY A 45 0.11 17.06 6.27
N HIS A 46 1.44 17.09 6.38
CA HIS A 46 2.29 18.14 5.81
C HIS A 46 2.53 17.99 4.31
N LEU A 47 2.21 16.83 3.73
CA LEU A 47 2.27 16.64 2.27
C LEU A 47 0.96 17.02 1.58
N LYS A 48 -0.05 17.51 2.31
CA LYS A 48 -1.31 17.99 1.71
C LYS A 48 -1.04 19.15 0.77
N GLY A 49 -1.49 19.01 -0.48
CA GLY A 49 -1.28 20.02 -1.54
C GLY A 49 0.13 20.01 -2.15
N VAL A 50 1.02 19.13 -1.71
CA VAL A 50 2.37 18.98 -2.28
C VAL A 50 2.32 18.15 -3.54
N THR A 51 2.86 18.67 -4.64
CA THR A 51 2.91 17.95 -5.93
C THR A 51 3.94 16.82 -5.91
N ASN A 52 5.15 17.06 -5.40
CA ASN A 52 6.19 16.05 -5.30
C ASN A 52 6.83 16.15 -3.92
N GLY A 53 6.95 15.02 -3.22
CA GLY A 53 7.44 14.99 -1.85
C GLY A 53 7.77 13.57 -1.39
N ALA A 54 8.30 13.43 -0.18
CA ALA A 54 8.57 12.15 0.42
C ALA A 54 8.31 12.20 1.92
N ALA A 55 7.89 11.07 2.48
CA ALA A 55 7.87 10.87 3.93
C ALA A 55 8.89 9.78 4.27
N LEU A 56 9.74 10.06 5.25
CA LEU A 56 10.70 9.12 5.81
C LEU A 56 10.31 8.86 7.27
N VAL A 57 10.18 7.59 7.63
CA VAL A 57 9.94 7.12 8.99
C VAL A 57 11.25 6.54 9.50
N LEU A 58 11.89 7.25 10.43
CA LEU A 58 13.17 6.87 11.02
C LEU A 58 12.94 6.29 12.43
N GLY A 59 13.26 5.02 12.61
CA GLY A 59 13.17 4.32 13.90
C GLY A 59 14.25 3.26 14.01
N SER A 60 13.90 2.08 14.53
CA SER A 60 14.80 0.91 14.52
C SER A 60 15.11 0.39 13.10
N GLY A 61 14.35 0.82 12.11
CA GLY A 61 14.62 0.63 10.69
C GLY A 61 14.29 1.90 9.89
N LEU A 62 14.36 1.77 8.57
CA LEU A 62 14.01 2.82 7.62
C LEU A 62 12.76 2.42 6.84
N GLY A 63 11.71 3.22 6.97
CA GLY A 63 10.51 3.15 6.13
C GLY A 63 10.27 4.47 5.40
N GLY A 64 9.50 4.44 4.32
CA GLY A 64 9.06 5.67 3.67
C GLY A 64 8.18 5.45 2.44
N GLY A 65 7.76 6.58 1.87
CA GLY A 65 6.98 6.64 0.64
C GLY A 65 7.24 7.93 -0.12
N ILE A 66 7.07 7.88 -1.44
CA ILE A 66 7.32 9.00 -2.36
C ILE A 66 5.99 9.42 -2.97
N ILE A 67 5.75 10.73 -3.03
CA ILE A 67 4.63 11.36 -3.71
C ILE A 67 5.15 11.98 -5.02
N ILE A 68 4.51 11.65 -6.14
CA ILE A 68 4.82 12.20 -7.46
C ILE A 68 3.50 12.64 -8.10
N ASN A 69 3.44 13.87 -8.61
CA ASN A 69 2.24 14.48 -9.20
C ASN A 69 0.99 14.38 -8.30
N GLY A 70 1.18 14.63 -7.01
CA GLY A 70 0.13 14.58 -5.99
C GLY A 70 -0.38 13.18 -5.66
N LYS A 71 0.34 12.12 -6.07
CA LYS A 71 -0.07 10.72 -5.87
C LYS A 71 1.05 9.90 -5.25
N LEU A 72 0.68 8.97 -4.36
CA LEU A 72 1.62 8.00 -3.82
C LEU A 72 2.19 7.12 -4.94
N PHE A 73 3.52 7.13 -5.06
CA PHE A 73 4.24 6.30 -5.99
C PHE A 73 4.24 4.84 -5.54
N GLN A 74 3.62 3.96 -6.34
CA GLN A 74 3.47 2.55 -6.02
C GLN A 74 4.69 1.69 -6.38
N GLY A 75 5.59 2.19 -7.23
CA GLY A 75 6.72 1.42 -7.77
C GLY A 75 6.35 0.52 -8.94
N GLY A 76 7.37 -0.01 -9.65
CA GLY A 76 7.20 -0.78 -10.90
C GLY A 76 6.66 -2.20 -10.74
N ARG A 77 6.60 -2.74 -9.52
CA ARG A 77 5.87 -3.99 -9.24
C ARG A 77 4.44 -3.63 -8.89
N ARG A 78 3.53 -3.78 -9.86
CA ARG A 78 2.12 -3.39 -9.79
C ARG A 78 1.43 -4.07 -8.59
N VAL A 79 1.30 -3.35 -7.48
CA VAL A 79 0.29 -3.66 -6.45
C VAL A 79 -1.02 -3.19 -7.03
N ASP A 80 -1.80 -4.12 -7.59
CA ASP A 80 -3.10 -3.80 -8.16
C ASP A 80 -4.07 -3.37 -7.06
N LEU A 81 -4.26 -2.06 -6.91
CA LEU A 81 -5.24 -1.44 -6.02
C LEU A 81 -6.58 -1.21 -6.72
N SER A 82 -6.71 -1.62 -7.99
CA SER A 82 -8.01 -1.61 -8.67
C SER A 82 -8.98 -2.45 -7.84
N PRO A 83 -10.19 -1.95 -7.55
CA PRO A 83 -11.25 -2.81 -7.05
C PRO A 83 -11.43 -3.94 -8.07
N SER A 84 -11.45 -5.19 -7.59
CA SER A 84 -11.77 -6.32 -8.46
C SER A 84 -13.19 -6.12 -8.94
N SER A 85 -13.36 -5.66 -10.19
CA SER A 85 -14.65 -5.71 -10.87
C SER A 85 -15.01 -7.19 -11.01
N SER A 86 -15.82 -7.70 -10.09
CA SER A 86 -16.51 -8.98 -10.26
C SER A 86 -17.62 -8.76 -11.28
N ASN A 87 -17.26 -8.67 -12.55
CA ASN A 87 -18.23 -8.73 -13.61
C ASN A 87 -18.56 -10.21 -13.81
N GLY A 88 -19.66 -10.65 -13.22
CA GLY A 88 -20.27 -11.93 -13.54
C GLY A 88 -20.52 -11.99 -15.05
N LYS A 89 -20.00 -13.04 -15.68
CA LYS A 89 -20.47 -13.51 -16.99
C LYS A 89 -20.44 -15.03 -16.94
N THR A 90 -21.67 -15.56 -16.92
CA THR A 90 -22.17 -16.82 -17.52
C THR A 90 -21.15 -17.90 -17.83
#